data_AF-A0A482R9F2-F1
#
_entry.id   AF-A0A482R9F2-F1
#
_cell.length_a   1.000
_cell.length_b   1.000
_cell.length_c   1.000
_cell.angle_alpha   90.00
_cell.angle_beta   90.00
_cell.angle_gamma   90.00
#
_symmetry.space_group_name_H-M   'P 1'
#
loop_
_entity.id
_entity.type
_entity.pdbx_description
1 polymer ?
#
loop_
_entity_poly.entity_id
_entity_poly.type
_entity_poly.pdbx_seq_one_letter_code
_entity_poly.pdbx_strand_id
1 'polypeptide(L)'
;MRVVCPFVALQLERIKKEREEERQRKAREAAEVAAAEERAHAISSNPLTAAMLTGGAAPPALRRRFGDDTVFSNTHANEPEVRKRFINDMIRSDFHRNFLRKFIV
;
A
#
# COMPACT_ATOMS: atom_id res chain seq x y z
N MET A 1 43.77 -17.60 -50.44
CA MET A 1 43.63 -16.32 -49.71
C MET A 1 42.53 -15.51 -50.37
N ARG A 2 41.39 -15.25 -49.69
CA ARG A 2 40.35 -14.37 -50.25
C ARG A 2 40.81 -12.93 -50.04
N VAL A 3 41.29 -12.29 -51.11
CA VAL A 3 41.61 -10.86 -51.12
C VAL A 3 40.28 -10.12 -51.06
N VAL A 4 39.85 -9.74 -49.86
CA VAL A 4 38.66 -8.90 -49.70
C VAL A 4 39.03 -7.52 -50.24
N CYS A 5 38.32 -7.08 -51.28
CA CYS A 5 38.55 -5.79 -51.93
C CYS A 5 38.45 -4.65 -50.88
N PRO A 6 39.45 -3.76 -50.76
CA PRO A 6 39.51 -2.73 -49.71
C PRO A 6 38.29 -1.77 -49.71
N PHE A 7 37.68 -1.56 -50.88
CA PHE A 7 36.44 -0.78 -51.00
C PHE A 7 35.25 -1.44 -50.27
N VAL A 8 35.12 -2.77 -50.38
CA VAL A 8 34.03 -3.53 -49.74
C VAL A 8 34.21 -3.56 -48.22
N ALA A 9 35.46 -3.62 -47.73
CA ALA A 9 35.75 -3.54 -46.30
C ALA A 9 35.32 -2.18 -45.70
N LEU A 10 35.63 -1.07 -46.37
CA LEU A 10 35.26 0.28 -45.92
C LEU A 10 33.73 0.50 -45.92
N GLN A 11 33.03 -0.03 -46.93
CA GLN A 11 31.57 0.02 -47.02
C GLN A 11 30.91 -0.80 -45.90
N LEU A 12 31.44 -1.98 -45.60
CA LEU A 12 30.95 -2.80 -44.48
C LEU A 12 31.15 -2.10 -43.13
N GLU A 13 32.24 -1.36 -42.94
CA GLU A 13 32.46 -0.57 -41.72
C GLU A 13 31.48 0.59 -41.58
N ARG A 14 31.13 1.28 -42.68
CA ARG A 14 30.07 2.31 -42.67
C ARG A 14 28.71 1.72 -42.30
N ILE A 15 28.33 0.61 -42.93
CA ILE A 15 27.06 -0.08 -42.64
C ILE A 15 27.02 -0.57 -41.19
N LYS A 16 28.14 -1.04 -40.64
CA LYS A 16 28.23 -1.45 -39.23
C LYS A 16 28.04 -0.26 -38.28
N LYS A 17 28.67 0.88 -38.57
CA LYS A 17 28.50 2.11 -37.78
C LYS A 17 27.07 2.63 -37.83
N GLU A 18 26.47 2.70 -39.01
CA GLU A 18 25.06 3.12 -39.18
C GLU A 18 24.09 2.20 -38.41
N ARG A 19 24.30 0.88 -38.49
CA ARG A 19 23.49 -0.10 -37.74
C ARG A 19 23.68 -0.02 -36.24
N GLU A 20 24.89 0.30 -35.78
CA GLU A 20 25.18 0.46 -34.36
C GLU A 20 24.52 1.73 -33.82
N GLU A 21 24.59 2.84 -34.55
CA GLU A 21 23.91 4.09 -34.22
C GLU A 21 22.38 3.92 -34.19
N GLU A 22 21.80 3.24 -35.19
CA GLU A 22 20.36 2.95 -35.22
C GLU A 22 19.93 2.05 -34.06
N ARG A 23 20.73 1.04 -33.73
CA ARG A 23 20.47 0.15 -32.57
C ARG A 23 20.53 0.93 -31.25
N GLN A 24 21.51 1.84 -31.11
CA GLN A 24 21.63 2.67 -29.91
C GLN A 24 20.45 3.64 -29.78
N ARG A 25 19.95 4.22 -30.87
CA ARG A 25 18.74 5.07 -30.84
C ARG A 25 17.51 4.27 -30.42
N LYS A 26 17.25 3.13 -31.07
CA LYS A 26 16.11 2.26 -30.73
C LYS A 26 16.18 1.74 -29.29
N ALA A 27 17.37 1.41 -28.78
CA ALA A 27 17.54 0.97 -27.40
C ALA A 27 17.21 2.08 -26.38
N ARG A 28 17.54 3.34 -26.68
CA ARG A 28 17.17 4.49 -25.83
C ARG A 28 15.67 4.72 -25.84
N GLU A 29 15.04 4.72 -27.01
CA GLU A 29 13.60 4.88 -27.15
C GLU A 29 12.83 3.76 -26.42
N ALA A 30 13.26 2.50 -26.58
CA ALA A 30 12.64 1.37 -25.89
C ALA A 30 12.78 1.46 -24.37
N ALA A 31 13.93 1.92 -23.86
CA ALA A 31 14.14 2.12 -22.43
C ALA A 31 13.26 3.23 -21.86
N GLU A 32 13.05 4.32 -22.61
CA GLU A 32 12.15 5.41 -22.21
C GLU A 32 10.69 4.96 -22.15
N VAL A 33 10.23 4.18 -23.14
CA VAL A 33 8.87 3.62 -23.15
C VAL A 33 8.68 2.64 -21.99
N ALA A 34 9.60 1.70 -21.77
CA ALA A 34 9.53 0.77 -20.66
C ALA A 34 9.47 1.49 -19.30
N ALA A 35 10.31 2.52 -19.12
CA ALA A 35 10.28 3.33 -17.90
C ALA A 35 8.98 4.14 -17.73
N ALA A 36 8.30 4.52 -18.81
CA ALA A 36 6.99 5.17 -18.73
C ALA A 36 5.90 4.17 -18.34
N GLU A 37 5.91 2.97 -18.91
CA GLU A 37 4.98 1.88 -18.60
C GLU A 37 5.12 1.43 -17.15
N GLU A 38 6.35 1.23 -16.65
CA GLU A 38 6.61 0.89 -15.25
C GLU A 38 6.04 1.93 -14.28
N ARG A 39 6.18 3.22 -14.60
CA ARG A 39 5.60 4.31 -13.79
C ARG A 39 4.08 4.28 -13.82
N ALA A 40 3.46 4.05 -14.98
CA ALA A 40 2.01 3.95 -15.10
C ALA A 40 1.46 2.72 -14.35
N HIS A 41 2.17 1.59 -14.40
CA HIS A 41 1.85 0.39 -13.64
C HIS A 41 1.99 0.61 -12.13
N ALA A 42 3.05 1.27 -11.68
CA ALA A 42 3.23 1.58 -10.25
C ALA A 42 2.08 2.44 -9.70
N ILE A 43 1.66 3.47 -10.45
CA ILE A 43 0.56 4.36 -10.06
C ILE A 43 -0.79 3.62 -10.03
N SER A 44 -1.04 2.75 -11.01
CA SER A 44 -2.31 2.01 -11.13
C SER A 44 -2.42 0.80 -10.21
N SER A 45 -1.29 0.20 -9.82
CA SER A 45 -1.25 -0.99 -8.96
C SER A 45 -1.75 -0.75 -7.54
N ASN A 46 -1.66 0.49 -7.03
CA ASN A 46 -2.08 0.80 -5.67
C ASN A 46 -3.50 1.43 -5.68
N PRO A 47 -4.51 0.73 -5.12
CA PRO A 47 -5.88 1.24 -5.09
C PRO A 47 -6.04 2.52 -4.23
N LEU A 48 -5.08 2.82 -3.34
CA LEU A 48 -5.06 4.05 -2.53
C LEU A 48 -4.55 5.26 -3.31
N THR A 49 -3.54 5.08 -4.17
CA THR A 49 -2.98 6.20 -4.96
C THR A 49 -3.96 6.66 -6.02
N ALA A 50 -4.69 5.74 -6.65
CA ALA A 50 -5.75 6.08 -7.58
C ALA A 50 -6.84 6.95 -6.92
N ALA A 51 -7.31 6.57 -5.73
CA ALA A 51 -8.32 7.31 -4.98
C ALA A 51 -7.82 8.70 -4.51
N MET A 52 -6.54 8.81 -4.16
CA MET A 52 -5.93 10.09 -3.73
C MET A 52 -5.70 11.06 -4.89
N LEU A 53 -5.34 10.57 -6.08
CA LEU A 53 -5.09 11.41 -7.27
C LEU A 53 -6.38 11.95 -7.90
N THR A 54 -7.46 11.17 -7.92
CA THR A 54 -8.70 11.58 -8.60
C THR A 54 -9.66 12.37 -7.72
N GLY A 55 -9.29 12.69 -6.47
CA GLY A 55 -10.17 13.38 -5.50
C GLY A 55 -11.50 12.65 -5.25
N GLY A 56 -11.60 11.39 -5.69
CA GLY A 56 -12.82 10.62 -5.75
C GLY A 56 -12.91 9.67 -4.57
N ALA A 57 -14.10 9.54 -4.02
CA ALA A 57 -14.38 8.63 -2.92
C ALA A 57 -13.80 7.23 -3.19
N ALA A 58 -13.03 6.73 -2.23
CA ALA A 58 -12.44 5.39 -2.28
C ALA A 58 -13.52 4.33 -2.61
N PRO A 59 -13.16 3.25 -3.33
CA PRO A 59 -14.10 2.19 -3.68
C PRO A 59 -14.85 1.70 -2.43
N PRO A 60 -16.13 1.31 -2.54
CA PRO A 60 -16.99 1.00 -1.39
C PRO A 60 -16.42 -0.11 -0.49
N ALA A 61 -15.60 -1.01 -1.05
CA ALA A 61 -14.87 -2.04 -0.30
C ALA A 61 -13.87 -1.46 0.72
N LEU A 62 -13.33 -0.27 0.46
CA LEU A 62 -12.36 0.40 1.32
C LEU A 62 -13.02 1.31 2.37
N ARG A 63 -14.33 1.54 2.27
CA ARG A 63 -15.08 2.40 3.20
C ARG A 63 -15.52 1.66 4.45
N ARG A 64 -15.57 0.33 4.41
CA ARG A 64 -15.95 -0.50 5.57
C ARG A 64 -14.83 -0.49 6.58
N ARG A 65 -15.06 0.18 7.70
CA ARG A 65 -14.10 0.22 8.80
C ARG A 65 -14.18 -1.09 9.55
N PHE A 66 -13.06 -1.50 10.13
CA PHE A 66 -13.05 -2.60 11.09
C PHE A 66 -14.03 -2.23 12.23
N GLY A 67 -15.09 -3.02 12.40
CA GLY A 67 -16.15 -2.77 13.38
C GLY A 67 -17.51 -2.35 12.82
N ASP A 68 -17.63 -2.01 11.53
CA ASP A 68 -18.93 -1.64 10.93
C ASP A 68 -19.95 -2.80 10.92
N ASP A 69 -19.48 -4.05 10.89
CA ASP A 69 -20.33 -5.26 10.94
C ASP A 69 -20.79 -5.62 12.37
N THR A 70 -20.39 -4.85 13.40
CA THR A 70 -20.80 -5.14 14.78
C THR A 70 -22.26 -4.73 15.00
N VAL A 71 -23.08 -5.66 15.47
CA VAL A 71 -24.49 -5.42 15.80
C VAL A 71 -24.68 -4.49 17.00
N PHE A 72 -23.66 -4.39 17.86
CA PHE A 72 -23.64 -3.49 19.01
C PHE A 72 -22.43 -2.57 18.89
N SER A 73 -22.69 -1.27 18.72
CA SER A 73 -21.67 -0.22 18.73
C SER A 73 -21.83 0.65 19.98
N ASN A 74 -20.70 1.08 20.56
CA ASN A 74 -20.66 2.09 21.63
C ASN A 74 -21.53 1.83 22.88
N THR A 75 -21.66 0.58 23.32
CA THR A 75 -22.51 0.20 24.48
C THR A 75 -22.10 0.83 25.81
N HIS A 76 -20.82 1.19 25.96
CA HIS A 76 -20.25 1.74 27.21
C HIS A 76 -19.96 3.24 27.15
N ALA A 77 -20.36 3.94 26.08
CA ALA A 77 -19.96 5.33 25.87
C ALA A 77 -20.42 6.30 26.99
N ASN A 78 -21.52 5.98 27.68
CA ASN A 78 -22.10 6.80 28.75
C ASN A 78 -22.09 6.09 30.11
N GLU A 79 -21.18 5.13 30.33
CA GLU A 79 -21.10 4.47 31.63
C GLU A 79 -20.62 5.47 32.70
N PRO A 80 -21.38 5.71 33.78
CA PRO A 80 -20.98 6.65 34.80
C PRO A 80 -19.74 6.14 35.53
N GLU A 81 -18.71 6.99 35.63
CA GLU A 81 -17.50 6.66 36.37
C GLU A 81 -17.83 6.24 37.81
N VAL A 82 -17.43 5.02 38.18
CA VAL A 82 -17.66 4.50 39.53
C VAL A 82 -16.76 5.24 40.50
N ARG A 83 -17.30 6.30 41.12
CA ARG A 83 -16.62 7.04 42.19
C ARG A 83 -16.43 6.14 43.40
N LYS A 84 -15.25 6.22 44.04
CA LYS A 84 -14.93 5.50 45.28
C LYS A 84 -15.84 6.01 46.40
N ARG A 85 -16.70 5.14 46.94
CA ARG A 85 -17.62 5.46 48.03
C ARG A 85 -17.19 4.68 49.26
N PHE A 86 -17.22 5.32 50.43
CA PHE A 86 -17.09 4.61 51.69
C PHE A 86 -18.48 4.26 52.21
N ILE A 87 -18.71 2.98 52.47
CA ILE A 87 -19.95 2.46 53.03
C ILE A 87 -19.60 1.86 54.39
N ASN A 88 -20.31 2.28 55.44
CA ASN A 88 -20.18 1.72 56.78
C ASN A 88 -20.96 0.40 56.92
N ASP A 89 -20.65 -0.58 56.07
CA ASP A 89 -21.20 -1.93 56.06
C ASP A 89 -20.15 -2.87 55.47
N MET A 90 -19.78 -3.93 56.20
CA MET A 90 -18.71 -4.85 55.79
C MET A 90 -19.10 -5.77 54.63
N ILE A 91 -20.38 -6.03 54.39
CA ILE A 91 -20.83 -6.98 53.35
C ILE A 91 -21.19 -6.25 52.06
N ARG A 92 -21.72 -5.02 52.16
CA ARG A 92 -22.10 -4.20 50.98
C ARG A 92 -20.99 -3.28 50.47
N SER A 93 -19.87 -3.21 51.18
CA SER A 93 -18.71 -2.44 50.74
C SER A 93 -18.19 -2.92 49.38
N ASP A 94 -17.73 -1.98 48.56
CA ASP A 94 -17.04 -2.27 47.29
C ASP A 94 -15.82 -3.19 47.51
N PHE A 95 -15.21 -3.14 48.69
CA PHE A 95 -14.16 -4.08 49.08
C PHE A 95 -14.66 -5.52 49.09
N HIS A 96 -15.79 -5.78 49.75
CA HIS A 96 -16.34 -7.12 49.88
C HIS A 96 -16.83 -7.65 48.53
N ARG A 97 -17.49 -6.81 47.72
CA ARG A 97 -17.90 -7.17 46.35
C ARG A 97 -16.70 -7.56 45.47
N ASN A 98 -15.61 -6.79 45.54
CA ASN A 98 -14.38 -7.11 44.83
C ASN A 98 -13.67 -8.35 45.37
N PHE A 99 -13.71 -8.58 46.68
CA PHE A 99 -13.16 -9.78 47.31
C PHE A 99 -13.88 -11.04 46.81
N LEU A 100 -15.21 -11.07 46.84
CA LEU A 100 -16.00 -12.21 46.35
C LEU A 100 -15.72 -12.48 44.86
N ARG A 101 -15.68 -11.43 44.03
CA ARG A 101 -15.36 -11.54 42.59
C ARG A 101 -13.95 -12.10 42.32
N LYS A 102 -13.02 -11.93 43.25
CA LYS A 102 -11.63 -12.38 43.08
C LYS A 102 -11.39 -13.80 43.59
N PHE A 103 -12.09 -14.21 44.65
CA PHE A 103 -11.75 -15.42 45.39
C PHE A 103 -12.82 -16.52 45.37
N ILE A 104 -14.04 -16.23 44.94
CA ILE A 104 -15.14 -17.21 44.93
C ILE A 104 -15.65 -17.51 43.51
N VAL A 105 -15.75 -16.49 42.67
CA VAL A 105 -16.17 -16.61 41.27
C VAL A 105 -14.97 -16.59 40.34
#